data_AF-A0A2T3AWP4-F1
#
_entry.id   AF-A0A2T3AWP4-F1
#
_cell.length_a   1.000
_cell.length_b   1.000
_cell.length_c   1.000
_cell.angle_alpha   90.00
_cell.angle_beta   90.00
_cell.angle_gamma   90.00
#
_symmetry.space_group_name_H-M   'P 1'
#
loop_
_entity.id
_entity.type
_entity.pdbx_description
1 polymer ?
#
loop_
_entity_poly.entity_id
_entity_poly.type
_entity_poly.pdbx_seq_one_letter_code
_entity_poly.pdbx_strand_id
1 'polypeptide(L)'
;MIALFYPDPPNTCSNCTLSCVVPCVQYGKTQWRLSQIVKGGDPHDSGWRRSERCNSSCWAWCGIHSFLCFGFVATGFQRNRIRAIYGIDGDCLSDFLLAYLCLPCVTMQNDREVRAR
;
A
#
# COMPACT_ATOMS: atom_id res chain seq x y z
N MET A 1 12.28 -16.92 2.69
CA MET A 1 10.89 -16.88 2.17
C MET A 1 10.67 -15.51 1.52
N ILE A 2 11.45 -15.24 0.46
CA ILE A 2 11.47 -14.01 -0.36
C ILE A 2 11.09 -14.48 -1.76
N ALA A 3 9.82 -14.78 -1.97
CA ALA A 3 9.29 -15.14 -3.28
C ALA A 3 8.27 -14.05 -3.65
N LEU A 4 8.31 -13.59 -4.90
CA LEU A 4 7.51 -12.54 -5.53
C LEU A 4 8.10 -11.11 -5.58
N PHE A 5 9.41 -10.97 -5.84
CA PHE A 5 9.89 -9.78 -6.57
C PHE A 5 9.57 -9.98 -8.07
N TYR A 6 8.43 -9.46 -8.52
CA TYR A 6 8.20 -9.16 -9.93
C TYR A 6 9.25 -8.14 -10.40
N PRO A 7 9.85 -8.27 -11.61
CA PRO A 7 10.88 -7.36 -12.07
C PRO A 7 10.32 -5.94 -12.24
N ASP A 8 10.96 -4.98 -11.60
CA ASP A 8 10.51 -3.61 -11.51
C ASP A 8 10.77 -2.81 -12.82
N PRO A 9 9.83 -1.95 -13.28
CA PRO A 9 10.09 -1.01 -14.37
C PRO A 9 11.10 0.09 -13.96
N PRO A 10 11.74 0.80 -14.92
CA PRO A 10 12.98 1.58 -14.73
C PRO A 10 12.91 2.86 -13.87
N ASN A 11 11.91 3.04 -13.01
CA ASN A 11 11.67 4.24 -12.18
C ASN A 11 11.29 3.93 -10.70
N THR A 12 11.66 2.75 -10.23
CA THR A 12 11.24 2.13 -8.96
C THR A 12 12.03 2.49 -7.71
N CYS A 13 13.21 3.09 -7.83
CA CYS A 13 13.98 3.55 -6.66
C CYS A 13 13.22 4.59 -5.80
N SER A 14 12.35 5.40 -6.42
CA SER A 14 11.58 6.42 -5.70
C SER A 14 10.50 5.82 -4.79
N ASN A 15 9.83 4.74 -5.20
CA ASN A 15 8.78 4.09 -4.42
C ASN A 15 9.34 3.26 -3.27
N CYS A 16 10.51 2.62 -3.45
CA CYS A 16 11.22 1.95 -2.35
C CYS A 16 11.61 2.97 -1.26
N THR A 17 12.15 4.12 -1.67
CA THR A 17 12.52 5.21 -0.75
C THR A 17 11.28 5.78 -0.06
N LEU A 18 10.18 5.99 -0.79
CA LEU A 18 8.95 6.53 -0.21
C LEU A 18 8.33 5.55 0.81
N SER A 19 8.31 4.25 0.51
CA SER A 19 7.75 3.24 1.41
C SER A 19 8.59 3.07 2.68
N CYS A 20 9.91 3.17 2.58
CA CYS A 20 10.81 3.05 3.74
C CYS A 20 10.86 4.34 4.60
N VAL A 21 10.91 5.52 3.97
CA VAL A 21 11.09 6.79 4.68
C VAL A 21 9.76 7.39 5.13
N VAL A 22 8.70 7.23 4.33
CA VAL A 22 7.39 7.83 4.58
C VAL A 22 6.26 6.82 4.26
N PRO A 23 6.20 5.67 4.96
CA PRO A 23 5.23 4.60 4.68
C PRO A 23 3.77 5.07 4.73
N CYS A 24 3.46 6.08 5.54
CA CYS A 24 2.12 6.66 5.64
C CYS A 24 1.65 7.30 4.32
N VAL A 25 2.53 8.00 3.61
CA VAL A 25 2.22 8.61 2.30
C VAL A 25 2.00 7.52 1.25
N GLN A 26 2.82 6.46 1.28
CA GLN A 26 2.65 5.32 0.38
C GLN A 26 1.32 4.58 0.64
N TYR A 27 0.98 4.36 1.91
CA TYR A 27 -0.30 3.78 2.30
C TYR A 27 -1.47 4.63 1.82
N GLY A 28 -1.41 5.95 2.07
CA GLY A 28 -2.43 6.91 1.66
C GLY A 28 -2.60 7.00 0.14
N LYS A 29 -1.50 6.91 -0.62
CA LYS A 29 -1.51 6.83 -2.09
C LYS A 29 -2.23 5.57 -2.57
N THR A 30 -1.91 4.43 -1.97
CA THR A 30 -2.53 3.14 -2.32
C THR A 30 -4.03 3.15 -1.98
N GLN A 31 -4.43 3.72 -0.84
CA GLN A 31 -5.86 3.90 -0.48
C GLN A 31 -6.58 4.82 -1.48
N TRP A 32 -5.94 5.90 -1.92
CA TRP A 32 -6.53 6.77 -2.93
C TRP A 32 -6.78 6.01 -4.25
N ARG A 33 -5.82 5.21 -4.71
CA ARG A 33 -6.01 4.38 -5.92
C ARG A 33 -7.17 3.40 -5.76
N LEU A 34 -7.23 2.70 -4.62
CA LEU A 34 -8.36 1.81 -4.31
C LEU A 34 -9.70 2.57 -4.30
N SER A 35 -9.72 3.83 -3.86
CA SER A 35 -10.92 4.65 -3.90
C SER A 35 -11.33 5.04 -5.33
N GLN A 36 -10.37 5.20 -6.26
CA GLN A 36 -10.67 5.46 -7.67
C GLN A 36 -11.28 4.21 -8.34
N ILE A 37 -10.74 3.03 -8.05
CA ILE A 37 -11.26 1.74 -8.58
C ILE A 37 -12.73 1.57 -8.17
N VAL A 38 -13.05 1.79 -6.90
CA VAL A 38 -14.43 1.69 -6.40
C VAL A 38 -15.36 2.71 -7.06
N LYS A 39 -14.84 3.88 -7.45
CA LYS A 39 -15.59 4.93 -8.15
C LYS A 39 -15.69 4.70 -9.66
N GLY A 40 -15.08 3.63 -10.20
CA GLY A 40 -15.01 3.38 -11.64
C GLY A 40 -14.07 4.34 -12.39
N GLY A 41 -13.17 5.03 -11.67
CA GLY A 41 -12.16 5.92 -12.25
C GLY A 41 -10.84 5.21 -12.53
N ASP A 42 -9.92 5.90 -13.20
CA ASP A 42 -8.57 5.41 -13.48
C ASP A 42 -7.68 5.47 -12.21
N PRO A 43 -7.12 4.33 -11.73
CA PRO A 43 -6.20 4.31 -10.59
C PRO A 43 -4.78 4.80 -10.91
N HIS A 44 -4.47 5.14 -12.16
CA HIS A 44 -3.13 5.55 -12.55
C HIS A 44 -2.77 6.96 -12.06
N ASP A 45 -1.48 7.28 -12.02
CA ASP A 45 -0.94 8.51 -11.37
C ASP A 45 -1.41 9.83 -12.01
N SER A 46 -2.15 9.80 -13.14
CA SER A 46 -2.68 10.97 -13.87
C SER A 46 -3.55 11.88 -12.99
N GLY A 47 -4.27 11.31 -12.02
CA GLY A 47 -5.12 12.05 -11.07
C GLY A 47 -4.46 12.39 -9.72
N TRP A 48 -3.28 11.86 -9.42
CA TRP A 48 -2.66 11.97 -8.09
C TRP A 48 -1.85 13.26 -7.93
N ARG A 49 -2.46 14.26 -7.27
CA ARG A 49 -1.85 15.59 -7.08
C ARG A 49 -0.94 15.65 -5.84
N ARG A 50 -0.01 16.61 -5.80
CA ARG A 50 0.85 16.86 -4.62
C ARG A 50 0.03 17.12 -3.35
N SER A 51 -1.12 17.79 -3.46
CA SER A 51 -2.05 18.05 -2.35
C SER A 51 -2.62 16.77 -1.72
N GLU A 52 -2.66 15.67 -2.47
CA GLU A 52 -3.22 14.41 -2.00
C GLU A 52 -2.22 13.55 -1.22
N ARG A 53 -0.91 13.89 -1.25
CA ARG A 53 0.15 13.09 -0.60
C ARG A 53 -0.09 12.88 0.89
N CYS A 54 -0.55 13.92 1.59
CA CYS A 54 -0.87 13.89 3.01
C CYS A 54 -2.39 13.89 3.22
N ASN A 55 -3.10 13.02 2.50
CA ASN A 55 -4.55 12.86 2.64
C ASN A 55 -4.94 12.29 4.02
N SER A 56 -6.25 12.22 4.27
CA SER A 56 -6.79 11.69 5.54
C SER A 56 -6.31 10.27 5.84
N SER A 57 -6.17 9.40 4.84
CA SER A 57 -5.65 8.04 5.00
C SER A 57 -4.17 8.01 5.43
N CYS A 58 -3.35 8.93 4.91
CA CYS A 58 -1.96 9.09 5.34
C CYS A 58 -1.88 9.47 6.83
N TRP A 59 -2.64 10.48 7.26
CA TRP A 59 -2.65 10.92 8.66
C TRP A 59 -3.24 9.88 9.60
N ALA A 60 -4.31 9.19 9.19
CA ALA A 60 -4.91 8.11 9.96
C ALA A 60 -3.91 6.97 10.19
N TRP A 61 -3.24 6.52 9.13
CA TRP A 61 -2.22 5.48 9.25
C TRP A 61 -1.03 5.95 10.08
N CYS A 62 -0.57 7.19 9.89
CA CYS A 62 0.51 7.79 10.67
C CYS A 62 0.19 7.80 12.17
N GLY A 63 -1.04 8.17 12.53
CA GLY A 63 -1.51 8.13 13.92
C GLY A 63 -1.55 6.70 14.48
N ILE A 64 -2.13 5.75 13.75
CA ILE A 64 -2.19 4.33 14.18
C ILE A 64 -0.78 3.77 14.41
N HIS A 65 0.14 4.04 13.49
CA HIS A 65 1.52 3.56 13.63
C HIS A 65 2.27 4.25 14.76
N SER A 66 2.18 5.58 14.87
CA SER A 66 2.98 6.35 15.84
C SER A 66 2.47 6.24 17.27
N PHE A 67 1.15 6.17 17.48
CA PHE A 67 0.56 6.16 18.82
C PHE A 67 0.23 4.75 19.32
N LEU A 68 -0.07 3.80 18.43
CA LEU A 68 -0.51 2.46 18.80
C LEU A 68 0.47 1.36 18.36
N CYS A 69 1.52 1.69 17.60
CA CYS A 69 2.42 0.71 16.97
C CYS A 69 1.71 -0.33 16.07
N PHE A 70 0.45 -0.09 15.69
CA PHE A 70 -0.38 -1.03 14.94
C PHE A 70 -0.43 -0.74 13.43
N GLY A 71 0.60 -0.08 12.88
CA GLY A 71 0.67 0.20 11.44
C GLY A 71 0.54 -1.07 10.57
N PHE A 72 1.06 -2.20 11.04
CA PHE A 72 0.96 -3.49 10.37
C PHE A 72 -0.48 -4.01 10.25
N VAL A 73 -1.35 -3.66 11.20
CA VAL A 73 -2.76 -4.04 11.16
C VAL A 73 -3.46 -3.31 10.02
N ALA A 74 -3.28 -1.99 9.93
CA ALA A 74 -3.85 -1.20 8.84
C ALA A 74 -3.32 -1.65 7.47
N THR A 75 -2.01 -1.92 7.36
CA THR A 75 -1.38 -2.40 6.12
C THR A 75 -1.84 -3.81 5.75
N GLY A 76 -2.02 -4.72 6.73
CA GLY A 76 -2.56 -6.06 6.52
C GLY A 76 -4.00 -6.04 6.01
N PHE A 77 -4.86 -5.20 6.59
CA PHE A 77 -6.23 -4.99 6.08
C PHE A 77 -6.24 -4.43 4.65
N GLN A 78 -5.36 -3.47 4.33
CA GLN A 78 -5.24 -2.96 2.97
C GLN A 78 -4.83 -4.06 1.99
N ARG A 79 -3.86 -4.91 2.36
CA ARG A 79 -3.44 -6.05 1.54
C ARG A 79 -4.60 -7.01 1.30
N ASN A 80 -5.31 -7.38 2.35
CA ASN A 80 -6.45 -8.27 2.25
C ASN A 80 -7.54 -7.71 1.31
N ARG A 81 -7.83 -6.41 1.42
CA ARG A 81 -8.77 -5.72 0.54
C ARG A 81 -8.32 -5.73 -0.93
N ILE A 82 -7.04 -5.49 -1.21
CA ILE A 82 -6.48 -5.56 -2.58
C ILE A 82 -6.70 -6.96 -3.13
N ARG A 83 -6.38 -7.98 -2.34
CA ARG A 83 -6.53 -9.39 -2.73
C ARG A 83 -7.99 -9.76 -2.98
N ALA A 84 -8.92 -9.25 -2.17
CA ALA A 84 -10.36 -9.44 -2.39
C ALA A 84 -10.87 -8.76 -3.67
N ILE A 85 -10.38 -7.55 -3.99
CA ILE A 85 -10.77 -6.82 -5.21
C ILE A 85 -10.27 -7.52 -6.47
N TYR A 86 -9.04 -8.04 -6.44
CA TYR A 86 -8.40 -8.65 -7.62
C TYR A 86 -8.45 -10.18 -7.67
N GLY A 87 -9.13 -10.83 -6.71
CA GLY A 87 -9.26 -12.30 -6.65
C GLY A 87 -7.92 -13.02 -6.45
N ILE A 88 -7.03 -12.49 -5.59
CA ILE A 88 -5.70 -13.04 -5.34
C ILE A 88 -5.72 -13.99 -4.14
N ASP A 89 -5.34 -15.25 -4.35
CA ASP A 89 -5.26 -16.29 -3.31
C ASP A 89 -4.26 -15.98 -2.18
N GLY A 90 -4.51 -16.59 -1.02
CA GLY A 90 -3.67 -16.45 0.18
C GLY A 90 -4.48 -16.21 1.48
N ASP A 91 -3.78 -16.00 2.58
CA ASP A 91 -4.35 -16.05 3.92
C ASP A 91 -4.26 -14.72 4.69
N CYS A 92 -5.31 -14.41 5.47
CA CYS A 92 -5.38 -13.20 6.27
C CYS A 92 -4.25 -13.15 7.31
N LEU A 93 -4.02 -14.23 8.06
CA LEU A 93 -3.00 -14.26 9.11
C LEU A 93 -1.61 -14.02 8.50
N SER A 94 -1.33 -14.63 7.36
CA SER A 94 -0.10 -14.36 6.59
C SER A 94 0.02 -12.90 6.18
N ASP A 95 -1.07 -12.22 5.78
CA ASP A 95 -1.03 -10.80 5.40
C ASP A 95 -0.56 -9.92 6.57
N PHE A 96 -1.08 -10.18 7.77
CA PHE A 96 -0.70 -9.44 8.98
C PHE A 96 0.73 -9.76 9.44
N LEU A 97 1.13 -11.02 9.42
CA LEU A 97 2.49 -11.43 9.80
C LEU A 97 3.54 -10.82 8.87
N LEU A 98 3.31 -10.85 7.56
CA LEU A 98 4.21 -10.22 6.58
C LEU A 98 4.29 -8.70 6.80
N ALA A 99 3.14 -8.05 7.08
CA ALA A 99 3.10 -6.61 7.36
C ALA A 99 3.82 -6.26 8.67
N TYR A 100 3.79 -7.15 9.66
CA TYR A 100 4.51 -6.98 10.91
C TYR A 100 6.03 -7.12 10.72
N LEU A 101 6.45 -8.13 9.95
CA LEU A 101 7.87 -8.42 9.70
C LEU A 101 8.55 -7.36 8.83
N CYS A 102 7.89 -6.90 7.76
CA CYS A 102 8.39 -5.80 6.94
C CYS A 102 7.25 -4.93 6.42
N LEU A 103 6.84 -3.98 7.26
CA LEU A 103 5.83 -2.98 6.94
C LEU A 103 6.08 -2.21 5.61
N PRO A 104 7.29 -1.68 5.32
CA PRO A 104 7.53 -0.97 4.07
C PRO A 104 7.48 -1.90 2.86
N CYS A 105 7.96 -3.14 2.98
CA CYS A 105 7.90 -4.13 1.90
C CYS A 105 6.45 -4.41 1.49
N VAL A 106 5.59 -4.67 2.47
CA VAL A 106 4.17 -4.96 2.21
C VAL A 106 3.43 -3.74 1.67
N THR A 107 3.71 -2.55 2.21
CA THR A 107 3.09 -1.30 1.72
C THR A 107 3.49 -1.01 0.27
N MET A 108 4.75 -1.28 -0.10
CA MET A 108 5.22 -1.18 -1.47
C MET A 108 4.59 -2.25 -2.37
N GLN A 109 4.49 -3.49 -1.89
CA GLN A 109 3.86 -4.59 -2.63
C GLN A 109 2.40 -4.26 -2.95
N ASN A 110 1.65 -3.76 -1.97
CA ASN A 110 0.26 -3.32 -2.14
C ASN A 110 0.14 -2.26 -3.26
N ASP A 111 1.04 -1.27 -3.29
CA ASP A 111 1.08 -0.24 -4.34
C ASP A 111 1.34 -0.85 -5.72
N ARG A 112 2.26 -1.81 -5.81
CA ARG A 112 2.61 -2.49 -7.06
C ARG A 112 1.47 -3.36 -7.58
N GLU A 113 0.83 -4.13 -6.72
CA GLU A 113 -0.32 -4.98 -7.08
C GLU A 113 -1.46 -4.15 -7.67
N VAL A 114 -1.75 -2.99 -7.08
CA VAL A 114 -2.78 -2.06 -7.59
C VAL A 114 -2.37 -1.40 -8.91
N ARG A 115 -1.08 -1.19 -9.18
CA ARG A 115 -0.60 -0.59 -10.44
C ARG A 115 -0.52 -1.60 -11.59
N ALA A 116 -0.31 -2.87 -11.27
CA ALA A 116 -0.16 -3.93 -12.26
C ALA A 116 -1.49 -4.51 -12.77
N ARG A 117 -2.62 -4.14 -12.15
CA ARG A 117 -3.94 -4.70 -12.37
C ARG A 117 -4.97 -3.61 -12.61
#